data_AF-A0A7W2IJX1-F1
#
_entry.id   AF-A0A7W2IJX1-F1
#
_cell.length_a   1.000
_cell.length_b   1.000
_cell.length_c   1.000
_cell.angle_alpha   90.00
_cell.angle_beta   90.00
_cell.angle_gamma   90.00
#
_symmetry.space_group_name_H-M   'P 1'
#
loop_
_entity.id
_entity.type
_entity.pdbx_description
1 polymer ?
#
loop_
_entity_poly.entity_id
_entity_poly.type
_entity_poly.pdbx_seq_one_letter_code
_entity_poly.pdbx_strand_id
1 'polypeptide(L)'
;MGIDHASKRKKGDSGRDGGGFVALPWSVLDSLAFRSLSHPARSLLWELGRQLGKDNNGRLLLSSAYLAKRGWNSDGVIDRAKKDLLAKGLVFQTVQGHRPNKASWFAVTWYALSPNPAYDPGVKAAFIRGEYRNFKPEKIEPLTPSEGVGERCIALSEGVEDVPSTLGERAIKATFDSASTLSQRFLLASPCAGELKSADQGNADCDHEPAEAS
;
A
#
# COMPACT_ATOMS: atom_id res chain seq x y z
N MET A 1 39.92 -5.54 43.60
CA MET A 1 39.65 -6.15 42.27
C MET A 1 38.38 -6.96 42.40
N GLY A 2 37.39 -6.71 41.55
CA GLY A 2 36.15 -7.50 41.45
C GLY A 2 35.22 -6.80 40.49
N ILE A 3 35.11 -7.35 39.28
CA ILE A 3 34.58 -6.70 38.07
C ILE A 3 33.05 -6.67 38.10
N ASP A 4 32.47 -5.49 37.94
CA ASP A 4 31.04 -5.28 37.77
C ASP A 4 30.58 -5.93 36.46
N HIS A 5 29.76 -6.98 36.55
CA HIS A 5 29.12 -7.54 35.37
C HIS A 5 28.03 -6.59 34.88
N ALA A 6 28.38 -5.74 33.92
CA ALA A 6 27.43 -4.92 33.17
C ALA A 6 26.39 -5.82 32.49
N SER A 7 25.18 -5.87 33.04
CA SER A 7 24.05 -6.58 32.44
C SER A 7 23.79 -6.00 31.04
N LYS A 8 24.08 -6.76 29.98
CA LYS A 8 23.71 -6.42 28.60
C LYS A 8 22.20 -6.20 28.55
N ARG A 9 21.76 -4.95 28.44
CA ARG A 9 20.37 -4.60 28.16
C ARG A 9 19.95 -5.36 26.89
N LYS A 10 18.93 -6.22 26.99
CA LYS A 10 18.30 -6.85 25.83
C LYS A 10 17.79 -5.73 24.92
N LYS A 11 18.51 -5.46 23.83
CA LYS A 11 18.19 -4.37 22.90
C LYS A 11 17.18 -4.87 21.88
N GLY A 12 15.94 -4.99 22.32
CA GLY A 12 14.82 -5.38 21.48
C GLY A 12 13.59 -5.66 22.32
N ASP A 13 12.46 -5.08 21.94
CA ASP A 13 11.16 -5.48 22.45
C ASP A 13 10.86 -6.89 21.93
N SER A 14 10.86 -7.89 22.82
CA SER A 14 10.56 -9.28 22.46
C SER A 14 9.09 -9.51 22.15
N GLY A 15 8.21 -8.51 22.37
CA GLY A 15 6.79 -8.57 22.05
C GLY A 15 6.47 -8.28 20.58
N ARG A 16 7.46 -7.97 19.74
CA ARG A 16 7.27 -7.60 18.33
C ARG A 16 8.14 -8.47 17.42
N ASP A 17 7.62 -8.75 16.23
CA ASP A 17 8.40 -9.28 15.13
C ASP A 17 9.62 -8.38 14.84
N GLY A 18 10.77 -9.03 14.66
CA GLY A 18 12.01 -8.34 14.32
C GLY A 18 11.94 -7.66 12.95
N GLY A 19 12.74 -6.60 12.78
CA GLY A 19 12.91 -5.92 11.50
C GLY A 19 12.67 -4.40 11.55
N GLY A 20 12.64 -3.79 10.36
CA GLY A 20 12.37 -2.37 10.20
C GLY A 20 10.90 -2.01 10.34
N PHE A 21 10.63 -0.75 10.60
CA PHE A 21 9.28 -0.18 10.61
C PHE A 21 9.20 0.99 9.64
N VAL A 22 8.00 1.26 9.13
CA VAL A 22 7.77 2.46 8.35
C VAL A 22 7.63 3.64 9.32
N ALA A 23 8.62 4.53 9.29
CA ALA A 23 8.62 5.75 10.09
C ALA A 23 7.73 6.82 9.41
N LEU A 24 6.43 6.76 9.67
CA LEU A 24 5.47 7.77 9.21
C LEU A 24 5.03 8.65 10.39
N PRO A 25 5.40 9.95 10.41
CA PRO A 25 5.00 10.86 11.48
C PRO A 25 3.48 11.08 11.52
N TRP A 26 2.94 11.25 12.73
CA TRP A 26 1.52 11.54 12.93
C TRP A 26 1.11 12.85 12.24
N SER A 27 2.02 13.84 12.21
CA SER A 27 1.80 15.08 11.47
C SER A 27 1.53 14.87 9.97
N VAL A 28 2.05 13.78 9.38
CA VAL A 28 1.76 13.41 7.99
C VAL A 28 0.39 12.74 7.92
N LEU A 29 0.11 11.78 8.79
CA LEU A 29 -1.17 11.06 8.84
C LEU A 29 -2.37 12.00 9.05
N ASP A 30 -2.21 12.99 9.92
CA ASP A 30 -3.26 13.95 10.27
C ASP A 30 -3.40 15.08 9.23
N SER A 31 -2.44 15.21 8.32
CA SER A 31 -2.46 16.23 7.28
C SER A 31 -3.62 16.04 6.30
N LEU A 32 -4.11 17.15 5.73
CA LEU A 32 -5.14 17.10 4.71
C LEU A 32 -4.63 16.43 3.42
N ALA A 33 -3.35 16.60 3.10
CA ALA A 33 -2.67 15.91 2.01
C ALA A 33 -2.82 14.39 2.10
N PHE A 34 -2.52 13.79 3.26
CA PHE A 34 -2.63 12.34 3.43
C PHE A 34 -4.08 11.85 3.45
N ARG A 35 -4.97 12.58 4.14
CA ARG A 35 -6.39 12.20 4.23
C ARG A 35 -7.09 12.20 2.88
N SER A 36 -6.73 13.12 2.00
CA SER A 36 -7.29 13.23 0.64
C SER A 36 -6.65 12.29 -0.39
N LEU A 37 -5.62 11.50 -0.03
CA LEU A 37 -5.01 10.53 -0.95
C LEU A 37 -6.00 9.48 -1.44
N SER A 38 -5.86 9.13 -2.73
CA SER A 38 -6.48 7.93 -3.27
C SER A 38 -5.92 6.67 -2.61
N HIS A 39 -6.72 5.60 -2.58
CA HIS A 39 -6.29 4.32 -2.01
C HIS A 39 -4.96 3.80 -2.58
N PRO A 40 -4.74 3.76 -3.91
CA PRO A 40 -3.44 3.30 -4.44
C PRO A 40 -2.30 4.26 -4.10
N ALA A 41 -2.53 5.57 -4.00
CA ALA A 41 -1.49 6.51 -3.59
C ALA A 41 -1.05 6.30 -2.13
N ARG A 42 -1.99 6.00 -1.24
CA ARG A 42 -1.69 5.61 0.15
C ARG A 42 -0.87 4.33 0.22
N SER A 43 -1.24 3.30 -0.56
CA SER A 43 -0.49 2.05 -0.66
C SER A 43 0.93 2.26 -1.21
N LEU A 44 1.07 3.12 -2.22
CA LEU A 44 2.38 3.46 -2.80
C LEU A 44 3.26 4.23 -1.82
N LEU A 45 2.66 5.07 -0.97
CA LEU A 45 3.37 5.77 0.10
C LEU A 45 3.98 4.82 1.13
N TRP A 46 3.27 3.75 1.48
CA TRP A 46 3.81 2.71 2.37
C TRP A 46 5.02 2.00 1.78
N GLU A 47 5.02 1.79 0.45
CA GLU A 47 6.16 1.19 -0.24
C GLU A 47 7.38 2.13 -0.24
N LEU A 48 7.18 3.44 -0.42
CA LEU A 48 8.24 4.44 -0.19
C LEU A 48 8.73 4.43 1.25
N GLY A 49 7.80 4.34 2.21
CA GLY A 49 8.11 4.24 3.63
C GLY A 49 8.96 3.00 3.98
N ARG A 50 8.73 1.87 3.29
CA ARG A 50 9.58 0.68 3.42
C ARG A 50 10.98 0.90 2.86
N GLN A 51 11.11 1.68 1.79
CA GLN A 51 12.40 1.99 1.18
C GLN A 51 13.19 3.01 2.00
N LEU A 52 12.51 3.89 2.74
CA LEU A 52 13.12 4.96 3.51
C LEU A 52 14.05 4.40 4.61
N GLY A 53 15.32 4.73 4.48
CA GLY A 53 16.37 4.53 5.48
C GLY A 53 16.91 5.87 5.97
N LYS A 54 18.00 5.82 6.73
CA LYS A 54 18.58 7.01 7.36
C LYS A 54 19.09 8.04 6.34
N ASP A 55 19.76 7.57 5.29
CA ASP A 55 20.56 8.40 4.39
C ASP A 55 20.22 8.23 2.90
N ASN A 56 19.05 7.67 2.56
CA ASN A 56 18.65 7.44 1.16
C ASN A 56 17.44 8.27 0.69
N ASN A 57 16.96 9.22 1.50
CA ASN A 57 15.84 10.07 1.08
C ASN A 57 16.24 10.90 -0.14
N GLY A 58 15.48 10.77 -1.23
CA GLY A 58 15.83 11.33 -2.54
C GLY A 58 16.39 10.33 -3.55
N ARG A 59 16.48 9.04 -3.18
CA ARG A 59 16.82 7.93 -4.09
C ARG A 59 15.78 6.82 -4.06
N LEU A 60 14.56 7.14 -3.65
CA LEU A 60 13.46 6.18 -3.57
C LEU A 60 12.96 5.86 -4.98
N LEU A 61 12.60 4.60 -5.21
CA LEU A 61 12.24 4.08 -6.52
C LEU A 61 10.74 3.81 -6.59
N LEU A 62 10.13 4.32 -7.66
CA LEU A 62 8.75 4.05 -8.07
C LEU A 62 8.69 3.44 -9.47
N SER A 63 9.77 2.81 -9.93
CA SER A 63 9.79 2.15 -11.24
C SER A 63 8.95 0.87 -11.21
N SER A 64 8.28 0.59 -12.32
CA SER A 64 7.47 -0.62 -12.48
C SER A 64 8.28 -1.89 -12.25
N ALA A 65 9.52 -1.96 -12.75
CA ALA A 65 10.42 -3.09 -12.52
C ALA A 65 10.74 -3.35 -11.04
N TYR A 66 10.82 -2.29 -10.22
CA TYR A 66 11.00 -2.43 -8.77
C TYR A 66 9.70 -2.89 -8.10
N LEU A 67 8.59 -2.22 -8.42
CA LEU A 67 7.29 -2.43 -7.78
C LEU A 67 6.63 -3.76 -8.20
N ALA A 68 6.92 -4.29 -9.38
CA ALA A 68 6.44 -5.60 -9.84
C ALA A 68 6.87 -6.72 -8.88
N LYS A 69 8.10 -6.66 -8.35
CA LYS A 69 8.61 -7.59 -7.33
C LYS A 69 7.86 -7.50 -5.99
N ARG A 70 7.06 -6.44 -5.82
CA ARG A 70 6.27 -6.12 -4.64
C ARG A 70 4.77 -6.33 -4.88
N GLY A 71 4.39 -6.89 -6.04
CA GLY A 71 3.01 -7.20 -6.40
C GLY A 71 2.27 -6.10 -7.17
N TRP A 72 2.95 -5.03 -7.60
CA TRP A 72 2.33 -3.99 -8.43
C TRP A 72 2.44 -4.34 -9.91
N ASN A 73 1.31 -4.73 -10.50
CA ASN A 73 1.28 -5.21 -11.89
C ASN A 73 0.76 -4.19 -12.91
N SER A 74 0.29 -3.02 -12.45
CA SER A 74 -0.35 -2.03 -13.32
C SER A 74 0.39 -0.69 -13.30
N ASP A 75 1.09 -0.41 -14.40
CA ASP A 75 1.79 0.87 -14.62
C ASP A 75 0.84 2.06 -14.54
N GLY A 76 -0.38 1.95 -15.09
CA GLY A 76 -1.38 3.02 -15.01
C GLY A 76 -1.87 3.30 -13.59
N VAL A 77 -1.86 2.31 -12.69
CA VAL A 77 -2.17 2.53 -11.26
C VAL A 77 -0.99 3.19 -10.57
N ILE A 78 0.24 2.73 -10.83
CA ILE A 78 1.47 3.34 -10.30
C ILE A 78 1.54 4.81 -10.71
N ASP A 79 1.29 5.12 -11.99
CA ASP A 79 1.37 6.48 -12.51
C ASP A 79 0.30 7.40 -11.91
N ARG A 80 -0.94 6.93 -11.77
CA ARG A 80 -2.00 7.71 -11.09
C ARG A 80 -1.66 7.96 -9.63
N ALA A 81 -1.21 6.93 -8.91
CA ALA A 81 -0.78 7.04 -7.52
C ALA A 81 0.41 8.00 -7.34
N LYS A 82 1.40 7.91 -8.23
CA LYS A 82 2.57 8.79 -8.26
C LYS A 82 2.18 10.24 -8.49
N LYS A 83 1.32 10.52 -9.49
CA LYS A 83 0.79 11.87 -9.76
C LYS A 83 0.06 12.42 -8.54
N ASP A 84 -0.75 11.60 -7.88
CA ASP A 84 -1.51 11.99 -6.69
C ASP A 84 -0.59 12.38 -5.53
N LEU A 85 0.48 11.61 -5.29
CA LEU A 85 1.49 11.91 -4.26
C LEU A 85 2.27 13.19 -4.54
N LEU A 86 2.64 13.43 -5.81
CA LEU A 86 3.33 14.64 -6.25
C LEU A 86 2.41 15.88 -6.09
N ALA A 87 1.16 15.79 -6.55
CA ALA A 87 0.19 16.88 -6.46
C ALA A 87 -0.10 17.31 -5.02
N LYS A 88 -0.04 16.38 -4.07
CA LYS A 88 -0.26 16.62 -2.64
C LYS A 88 1.01 17.03 -1.87
N GLY A 89 2.16 17.15 -2.54
CA GLY A 89 3.42 17.55 -1.93
C GLY A 89 3.94 16.58 -0.87
N LEU A 90 3.49 15.32 -0.89
CA LEU A 90 3.99 14.27 0.02
C LEU A 90 5.29 13.64 -0.49
N VAL A 91 5.47 13.67 -1.81
CA VAL A 91 6.64 13.18 -2.51
C VAL A 91 7.14 14.26 -3.45
N PHE A 92 8.46 14.35 -3.60
CA PHE A 92 9.15 15.24 -4.52
C PHE A 92 10.02 14.42 -5.46
N GLN A 93 10.05 14.75 -6.75
CA GLN A 93 10.90 14.07 -7.72
C GLN A 93 12.30 14.71 -7.77
N THR A 94 13.32 13.94 -7.41
CA THR A 94 14.71 14.42 -7.33
C THR A 94 15.49 14.17 -8.62
N VAL A 95 15.12 13.14 -9.37
CA VAL A 95 15.74 12.82 -10.65
C VAL A 95 14.67 12.45 -11.66
N GLN A 96 14.72 13.09 -12.82
CA GLN A 96 13.96 12.72 -14.00
C GLN A 96 14.62 11.52 -14.67
N GLY A 97 13.88 10.42 -14.72
CA GLY A 97 14.27 9.25 -15.50
C GLY A 97 14.26 9.55 -17.00
N HIS A 98 15.19 8.94 -17.72
CA HIS A 98 15.24 8.96 -19.19
C HIS A 98 15.50 7.54 -19.69
N ARG A 99 15.03 7.23 -20.90
CA ARG A 99 15.41 5.99 -21.59
C ARG A 99 16.87 6.08 -22.07
N PRO A 100 17.64 4.97 -22.12
CA PRO A 100 17.24 3.60 -21.78
C PRO A 100 17.40 3.23 -20.29
N ASN A 101 18.36 3.81 -19.55
CA ASN A 101 18.81 3.23 -18.26
C ASN A 101 18.73 4.15 -17.03
N LYS A 102 18.00 5.28 -17.08
CA LYS A 102 17.89 6.20 -15.94
C LYS A 102 16.49 6.11 -15.33
N ALA A 103 16.38 5.51 -14.14
CA ALA A 103 15.14 5.49 -13.37
C ALA A 103 14.92 6.84 -12.67
N SER A 104 13.66 7.26 -12.54
CA SER A 104 13.32 8.43 -11.71
C SER A 104 13.56 8.14 -10.23
N TRP A 105 14.08 9.14 -9.51
CA TRP A 105 14.22 9.10 -8.06
C TRP A 105 13.27 10.06 -7.38
N PHE A 106 12.86 9.66 -6.18
CA PHE A 106 11.90 10.40 -5.37
C PHE A 106 12.39 10.58 -3.94
N ALA A 107 11.91 11.65 -3.30
CA ALA A 107 12.09 11.97 -1.88
C ALA A 107 10.73 12.08 -1.21
N VAL A 108 10.64 11.70 0.05
CA VAL A 108 9.50 12.07 0.90
C VAL A 108 9.76 13.45 1.51
N THR A 109 8.72 14.26 1.62
CA THR A 109 8.87 15.67 2.03
C THR A 109 8.86 15.87 3.55
N TRP A 110 8.42 14.90 4.35
CA TRP A 110 8.50 15.00 5.82
C TRP A 110 9.89 14.72 6.40
N TYR A 111 10.80 14.18 5.60
CA TYR A 111 12.17 13.88 5.97
C TYR A 111 13.14 14.80 5.23
N ALA A 112 14.34 15.02 5.78
CA ALA A 112 15.35 15.86 5.12
C ALA A 112 15.89 15.15 3.87
N LEU A 113 16.21 15.91 2.82
CA LEU A 113 16.83 15.35 1.63
C LEU A 113 18.27 14.93 1.93
N SER A 114 18.66 13.71 1.56
CA SER A 114 20.04 13.26 1.72
C SER A 114 20.97 13.97 0.73
N PRO A 115 22.22 14.30 1.10
CA PRO A 115 23.16 14.87 0.14
C PRO A 115 23.53 13.83 -0.92
N ASN A 116 23.33 14.15 -2.19
CA ASN A 116 23.79 13.34 -3.31
C ASN A 116 24.22 14.22 -4.49
N PRO A 117 25.35 13.92 -5.17
CA PRO A 117 25.80 14.67 -6.34
C PRO A 117 25.04 14.33 -7.63
N ALA A 118 24.34 13.19 -7.70
CA ALA A 118 23.64 12.72 -8.89
C ALA A 118 22.19 13.23 -9.02
N TYR A 119 21.78 14.19 -8.19
CA TYR A 119 20.50 14.86 -8.35
C TYR A 119 20.50 15.78 -9.56
N ASP A 120 19.32 16.01 -10.13
CA ASP A 120 19.19 16.97 -11.21
C ASP A 120 19.48 18.40 -10.69
N PRO A 121 19.96 19.31 -11.56
CA PRO A 121 20.26 20.69 -11.16
C PRO A 121 19.05 21.39 -10.52
N GLY A 122 19.27 22.12 -9.43
CA GLY A 122 18.22 22.87 -8.74
C GLY A 122 17.39 22.09 -7.72
N VAL A 123 17.51 20.76 -7.65
CA VAL A 123 16.74 19.92 -6.71
C VAL A 123 16.88 20.34 -5.25
N LYS A 124 18.10 20.67 -4.81
CA LYS A 124 18.34 21.11 -3.43
C LYS A 124 17.64 22.44 -3.09
N ALA A 125 17.46 23.31 -4.09
CA ALA A 125 16.78 24.59 -3.91
C ALA A 125 15.25 24.45 -4.04
N ALA A 126 14.79 23.55 -4.91
CA ALA A 126 13.37 23.29 -5.15
C ALA A 126 12.72 22.41 -4.07
N PHE A 127 13.49 21.55 -3.40
CA PHE A 127 12.96 20.66 -2.37
C PHE A 127 12.55 21.44 -1.12
N ILE A 128 11.25 21.41 -0.80
CA ILE A 128 10.69 22.03 0.41
C ILE A 128 10.31 20.94 1.40
N ARG A 129 10.99 20.91 2.56
CA ARG A 129 10.62 20.00 3.65
C ARG A 129 9.25 20.42 4.22
N GLY A 130 8.32 19.47 4.26
CA GLY A 130 6.98 19.66 4.82
C GLY A 130 5.97 20.26 3.85
N GLU A 131 6.23 20.23 2.54
CA GLU A 131 5.34 20.78 1.50
C GLU A 131 3.89 20.33 1.62
N TYR A 132 3.66 19.06 2.00
CA TYR A 132 2.32 18.49 2.27
C TYR A 132 1.46 19.28 3.27
N ARG A 133 2.07 20.10 4.14
CA ARG A 133 1.36 20.93 5.11
C ARG A 133 0.62 22.09 4.46
N ASN A 134 1.07 22.52 3.29
CA ASN A 134 0.50 23.63 2.53
C ASN A 134 -0.56 23.18 1.53
N PHE A 135 -0.83 21.87 1.42
CA PHE A 135 -1.83 21.34 0.51
C PHE A 135 -3.22 21.88 0.86
N LYS A 136 -3.88 22.46 -0.14
CA LYS A 136 -5.28 22.90 -0.08
C LYS A 136 -6.03 22.15 -1.19
N PRO A 137 -7.12 21.43 -0.87
CA PRO A 137 -7.94 20.81 -1.90
C PRO A 137 -8.52 21.93 -2.77
N GLU A 138 -8.50 21.71 -4.08
CA GLU A 138 -9.25 22.57 -4.98
C GLU A 138 -10.71 22.51 -4.55
N LYS A 139 -11.31 23.70 -4.36
CA LYS A 139 -12.72 23.82 -4.03
C LYS A 139 -13.48 23.22 -5.20
N ILE A 140 -14.08 22.05 -5.01
CA ILE A 140 -15.03 21.51 -5.97
C ILE A 140 -16.18 22.52 -5.96
N GLU A 141 -16.24 23.38 -6.98
CA GLU A 141 -17.44 24.17 -7.20
C GLU A 141 -18.58 23.16 -7.37
N PRO A 142 -19.62 23.22 -6.52
CA PRO A 142 -20.75 22.33 -6.70
C PRO A 142 -21.23 22.52 -8.13
N LEU A 143 -21.14 21.45 -8.93
CA LEU A 143 -21.73 21.42 -10.26
C LEU A 143 -23.22 21.68 -10.03
N THR A 144 -23.61 22.93 -10.17
CA THR A 144 -25.00 23.32 -10.14
C THR A 144 -25.52 22.79 -11.47
N PRO A 145 -26.40 21.78 -11.50
CA PRO A 145 -26.93 21.30 -12.77
C PRO A 145 -27.62 22.49 -13.43
N SER A 146 -27.11 22.93 -14.59
CA SER A 146 -27.61 24.13 -15.28
C SER A 146 -29.02 23.95 -15.83
N GLU A 147 -29.50 22.71 -15.90
CA GLU A 147 -30.84 22.38 -16.33
C GLU A 147 -31.47 21.44 -15.30
N GLY A 148 -32.47 21.96 -14.59
CA GLY A 148 -33.44 21.11 -13.92
C GLY A 148 -34.05 20.20 -14.98
N VAL A 149 -33.77 18.90 -14.89
CA VAL A 149 -34.55 17.90 -15.61
C VAL A 149 -35.97 18.05 -15.08
N GLY A 150 -36.84 18.68 -15.87
CA GLY A 150 -38.26 18.74 -15.60
C GLY A 150 -38.75 17.35 -15.24
N GLU A 151 -39.55 17.27 -14.19
CA GLU A 151 -40.19 16.05 -13.75
C GLU A 151 -40.78 15.34 -14.97
N ARG A 152 -40.16 14.21 -15.37
CA ARG A 152 -40.82 13.33 -16.32
C ARG A 152 -41.94 12.66 -15.54
N CYS A 153 -43.13 13.26 -15.57
CA CYS A 153 -44.36 12.57 -15.26
C CYS A 153 -44.46 11.39 -16.23
N ILE A 154 -44.05 10.21 -15.77
CA ILE A 154 -44.43 8.95 -16.40
C ILE A 154 -45.91 8.79 -16.04
N ALA A 155 -46.77 9.42 -16.82
CA ALA A 155 -48.21 9.19 -16.73
C ALA A 155 -48.45 7.73 -17.11
N LEU A 156 -48.90 6.93 -16.14
CA LEU A 156 -49.51 5.63 -16.40
C LEU A 156 -50.69 5.88 -17.33
N SER A 157 -50.56 5.38 -18.56
CA SER A 157 -51.60 5.39 -19.57
C SER A 157 -52.82 4.60 -19.07
N GLU A 158 -53.89 5.34 -18.83
CA GLU A 158 -55.29 5.04 -19.15
C GLU A 158 -55.68 3.56 -19.16
N GLY A 159 -56.20 3.10 -18.03
CA GLY A 159 -56.88 1.80 -17.92
C GLY A 159 -58.39 1.99 -17.96
N VAL A 160 -59.00 1.63 -19.09
CA VAL A 160 -60.33 1.02 -19.17
C VAL A 160 -60.51 0.57 -20.62
N GLU A 161 -60.63 -0.73 -20.83
CA GLU A 161 -61.71 -1.34 -21.63
C GLU A 161 -61.70 -2.83 -21.23
N ASP A 162 -62.88 -3.28 -20.81
CA ASP A 162 -63.16 -4.64 -20.35
C ASP A 162 -63.34 -5.59 -21.55
N VAL A 163 -63.41 -6.88 -21.22
CA VAL A 163 -64.01 -8.02 -21.97
C VAL A 163 -63.03 -9.17 -22.28
N PRO A 164 -63.34 -10.41 -21.85
CA PRO A 164 -62.47 -11.58 -21.94
C PRO A 164 -62.73 -12.41 -23.20
N SER A 165 -61.72 -13.15 -23.67
CA SER A 165 -61.88 -14.27 -24.60
C SER A 165 -60.65 -15.19 -24.60
N THR A 166 -60.79 -16.27 -23.83
CA THR A 166 -60.31 -17.65 -24.05
C THR A 166 -59.30 -17.95 -25.17
N LEU A 167 -58.29 -18.74 -24.79
CA LEU A 167 -57.85 -20.02 -25.40
C LEU A 167 -56.34 -20.05 -25.73
N GLY A 168 -55.62 -21.04 -25.19
CA GLY A 168 -54.32 -21.44 -25.73
C GLY A 168 -53.27 -21.82 -24.71
N GLU A 169 -53.51 -22.92 -24.01
CA GLU A 169 -52.55 -23.71 -23.24
C GLU A 169 -51.17 -23.84 -23.93
N ARG A 170 -50.11 -23.23 -23.37
CA ARG A 170 -48.76 -23.83 -23.36
C ARG A 170 -47.84 -23.18 -22.32
N ALA A 171 -47.62 -23.91 -21.23
CA ALA A 171 -46.68 -23.59 -20.18
C ALA A 171 -45.22 -23.73 -20.67
N ILE A 172 -44.38 -22.76 -20.32
CA ILE A 172 -42.93 -22.97 -20.19
C ILE A 172 -42.49 -22.32 -18.87
N LYS A 173 -42.10 -23.18 -17.91
CA LYS A 173 -41.63 -22.87 -16.56
C LYS A 173 -40.39 -21.97 -16.60
N ALA A 174 -40.37 -20.93 -15.77
CA ALA A 174 -39.13 -20.39 -15.18
C ALA A 174 -39.06 -20.88 -13.73
N THR A 175 -38.09 -21.74 -13.44
CA THR A 175 -37.73 -22.17 -12.08
C THR A 175 -36.91 -21.09 -11.40
N PHE A 176 -37.46 -20.48 -10.35
CA PHE A 176 -36.69 -19.81 -9.31
C PHE A 176 -36.54 -20.77 -8.14
N ASP A 177 -35.32 -21.19 -7.83
CA ASP A 177 -35.03 -21.80 -6.53
C ASP A 177 -34.35 -20.76 -5.63
N SER A 178 -35.09 -20.39 -4.58
CA SER A 178 -34.59 -19.77 -3.36
C SER A 178 -34.09 -20.86 -2.42
N ALA A 179 -32.99 -20.61 -1.71
CA ALA A 179 -32.84 -21.11 -0.33
C ALA A 179 -31.75 -20.32 0.41
N SER A 180 -32.19 -19.50 1.37
CA SER A 180 -31.39 -19.09 2.52
C SER A 180 -31.36 -20.23 3.54
N THR A 181 -30.21 -20.53 4.16
CA THR A 181 -30.21 -20.99 5.56
C THR A 181 -28.92 -20.61 6.26
N LEU A 182 -29.08 -19.79 7.30
CA LEU A 182 -28.09 -19.44 8.31
C LEU A 182 -28.11 -20.55 9.37
N SER A 183 -26.96 -21.09 9.76
CA SER A 183 -26.85 -21.87 11.01
C SER A 183 -25.61 -21.44 11.78
N GLN A 184 -25.83 -20.95 12.99
CA GLN A 184 -24.82 -20.69 14.01
C GLN A 184 -24.86 -21.82 15.07
N ARG A 185 -23.75 -21.89 15.83
CA ARG A 185 -23.57 -22.47 17.20
C ARG A 185 -23.00 -23.92 17.22
N PHE A 186 -22.06 -24.35 18.09
CA PHE A 186 -21.31 -23.80 19.23
C PHE A 186 -20.18 -24.83 19.62
N LEU A 187 -19.03 -24.32 20.10
CA LEU A 187 -18.03 -24.82 21.08
C LEU A 187 -17.30 -26.20 21.07
N LEU A 188 -15.97 -26.06 21.31
CA LEU A 188 -15.01 -26.84 22.15
C LEU A 188 -14.60 -28.28 21.80
N ALA A 189 -13.31 -28.48 21.48
CA ALA A 189 -12.37 -29.33 22.25
C ALA A 189 -10.95 -29.33 21.62
N SER A 190 -9.93 -29.03 22.43
CA SER A 190 -8.52 -29.40 22.16
C SER A 190 -8.30 -30.89 22.45
N PRO A 191 -7.22 -31.47 21.90
CA PRO A 191 -6.30 -32.21 22.75
C PRO A 191 -4.84 -31.75 22.60
N CYS A 192 -4.13 -31.90 23.70
CA CYS A 192 -2.73 -31.61 23.93
C CYS A 192 -1.90 -32.91 23.83
N ALA A 193 -0.62 -32.74 23.51
CA ALA A 193 0.55 -33.55 23.90
C ALA A 193 0.98 -34.80 23.11
N GLY A 194 2.30 -34.84 22.87
CA GLY A 194 3.16 -36.01 22.67
C GLY A 194 3.75 -36.14 21.25
N GLU A 195 5.03 -36.38 20.98
CA GLU A 195 6.28 -36.43 21.75
C GLU A 195 7.43 -36.54 20.73
N LEU A 196 8.64 -36.18 21.16
CA LEU A 196 9.92 -36.23 20.46
C LEU A 196 10.23 -37.54 19.72
N LYS A 197 10.98 -37.45 18.60
CA LYS A 197 12.16 -38.30 18.37
C LYS A 197 13.30 -37.52 17.73
N SER A 198 14.45 -37.63 18.39
CA SER A 198 15.79 -37.16 18.02
C SER A 198 16.58 -38.28 17.34
N ALA A 199 17.49 -37.90 16.43
CA ALA A 199 18.67 -38.60 15.92
C ALA A 199 19.46 -37.51 15.16
N ASP A 200 20.66 -37.02 15.49
CA ASP A 200 21.94 -37.62 15.93
C ASP A 200 22.30 -38.85 15.07
N GLN A 201 23.36 -38.89 14.25
CA GLN A 201 24.73 -38.42 14.43
C GLN A 201 25.46 -38.37 13.06
N GLY A 202 26.57 -37.63 12.96
CA GLY A 202 27.48 -37.75 11.82
C GLY A 202 28.56 -36.65 11.73
N ASN A 203 29.33 -36.47 12.81
CA ASN A 203 30.55 -35.67 12.81
C ASN A 203 31.67 -36.49 12.12
N ALA A 204 32.41 -35.88 11.20
CA ALA A 204 33.71 -36.37 10.75
C ALA A 204 34.67 -35.18 10.67
N ASP A 205 35.37 -35.01 11.78
CA ASP A 205 36.67 -34.33 11.87
C ASP A 205 37.66 -34.92 10.86
N CYS A 206 38.39 -34.05 10.17
CA CYS A 206 39.73 -34.31 9.67
C CYS A 206 40.52 -33.01 9.79
N ASP A 207 41.19 -32.86 10.93
CA ASP A 207 42.34 -31.97 11.11
C ASP A 207 43.49 -32.40 10.18
N HIS A 208 44.06 -31.45 9.43
CA HIS A 208 45.52 -31.28 9.41
C HIS A 208 45.95 -29.91 8.86
N GLU A 209 46.68 -29.19 9.70
CA GLU A 209 47.44 -27.97 9.44
C GLU A 209 48.88 -28.35 8.94
N PRO A 210 49.88 -27.43 8.88
CA PRO A 210 50.31 -26.53 7.78
C PRO A 210 51.64 -26.95 7.11
N ALA A 211 52.08 -26.21 6.06
CA ALA A 211 53.41 -25.55 6.01
C ALA A 211 53.73 -24.92 4.63
N GLU A 212 54.37 -23.73 4.73
CA GLU A 212 55.22 -22.95 3.83
C GLU A 212 55.72 -23.52 2.48
N ALA A 213 55.85 -22.63 1.48
CA ALA A 213 57.14 -22.07 1.01
C ALA A 213 57.12 -21.72 -0.50
N SER A 214 57.71 -20.54 -0.79
CA SER A 214 58.18 -19.98 -2.08
C SER A 214 57.16 -19.34 -3.03
#